data_AF-A0A3D2RR15-F1
#
_entry.id   AF-A0A3D2RR15-F1
#
_cell.length_a   1.000
_cell.length_b   1.000
_cell.length_c   1.000
_cell.angle_alpha   90.00
_cell.angle_beta   90.00
_cell.angle_gamma   90.00
#
_symmetry.space_group_name_H-M   'P 1'
#
loop_
_entity.id
_entity.type
_entity.pdbx_description
1 polymer ?
#
loop_
_entity_poly.entity_id
_entity_poly.type
_entity_poly.pdbx_seq_one_letter_code
_entity_poly.pdbx_strand_id
1 'polypeptide(L)'
;VQQLRDEVDGIILNPAGLTGFGYSLRDAVEDSGLPMVEVHLSNIHAREEFRRHSCFSSVALGLVAGFRWRGYVAALEMLTAHIDEVAEG
;
A
#
# COMPACT_ATOMS: atom_id res chain seq x y z
N VAL A 1 4.04 3.08 -11.45
CA VAL A 1 2.76 2.35 -11.53
C VAL A 1 2.45 2.02 -12.98
N GLN A 2 1.93 2.96 -13.77
CA GLN A 2 1.44 2.69 -15.14
C GLN A 2 2.43 1.98 -16.09
N GLN A 3 3.73 2.31 -16.03
CA GLN A 3 4.73 1.70 -16.93
C GLN A 3 4.96 0.21 -16.72
N LEU A 4 4.74 -0.31 -15.52
CA LEU A 4 5.05 -1.71 -15.16
C LEU A 4 3.80 -2.51 -14.82
N ARG A 5 2.59 -1.95 -14.99
CA ARG A 5 1.36 -2.57 -14.50
C ARG A 5 1.13 -3.98 -15.09
N ASP A 6 1.57 -4.19 -16.33
CA ASP A 6 1.37 -5.45 -17.07
C ASP A 6 2.54 -6.45 -16.81
N GLU A 7 3.53 -6.06 -16.01
CA GLU A 7 4.75 -6.83 -15.72
C GLU A 7 4.90 -7.20 -14.23
N VAL A 8 3.96 -6.80 -13.37
CA VAL A 8 4.00 -7.03 -11.92
C VAL A 8 2.65 -7.49 -11.40
N ASP A 9 2.66 -8.29 -10.33
CA ASP A 9 1.44 -8.90 -9.79
C ASP A 9 0.85 -8.12 -8.59
N GLY A 10 1.56 -7.13 -8.05
CA GLY A 10 1.10 -6.38 -6.89
C GLY A 10 2.03 -5.24 -6.47
N ILE A 11 1.58 -4.44 -5.51
CA ILE A 11 2.24 -3.20 -5.07
C ILE A 11 2.42 -3.19 -3.55
N ILE A 12 3.64 -2.90 -3.07
CA ILE A 12 3.88 -2.48 -1.68
C ILE A 12 4.21 -0.99 -1.70
N LEU A 13 3.37 -0.16 -1.08
CA LEU A 13 3.48 1.30 -1.17
C LEU A 13 3.74 1.93 0.20
N ASN A 14 4.84 2.67 0.31
CA ASN A 14 5.02 3.66 1.37
C ASN A 14 4.92 5.08 0.80
N PRO A 15 3.77 5.76 0.95
CA PRO A 15 3.54 7.06 0.33
C PRO A 15 4.22 8.22 1.07
N ALA A 16 4.72 8.01 2.29
CA ALA A 16 5.44 9.00 3.10
C ALA A 16 4.78 10.39 3.18
N GLY A 17 5.31 11.39 2.47
CA GLY A 17 4.74 12.74 2.45
C GLY A 17 3.45 12.85 1.63
N LEU A 18 3.23 11.92 0.71
CA LEU A 18 2.07 11.90 -0.18
C LEU A 18 0.83 11.33 0.51
N THR A 19 0.95 10.72 1.69
CA THR A 19 -0.13 10.04 2.41
C THR A 19 -1.44 10.84 2.46
N GLY A 20 -1.38 12.15 2.75
CA GLY A 20 -2.58 13.00 2.82
C GLY A 20 -2.97 13.72 1.52
N PHE A 21 -2.13 13.66 0.47
CA PHE A 21 -2.23 14.59 -0.68
C PHE A 21 -1.99 13.94 -2.05
N GLY A 22 -1.51 12.70 -2.09
CA GLY A 22 -1.07 11.99 -3.29
C GLY A 22 -2.20 11.41 -4.11
N TYR A 23 -3.30 12.14 -4.29
CA TYR A 23 -4.50 11.66 -4.99
C TYR A 23 -4.20 11.19 -6.42
N SER A 24 -3.34 11.89 -7.17
CA SER A 24 -2.95 11.43 -8.51
C SER A 24 -2.22 10.09 -8.51
N LEU A 25 -1.42 9.79 -7.47
CA LEU A 25 -0.79 8.49 -7.32
C LEU A 25 -1.79 7.45 -6.81
N ARG A 26 -2.71 7.82 -5.92
CA ARG A 26 -3.82 6.95 -5.48
C ARG A 26 -4.62 6.50 -6.69
N ASP A 27 -5.02 7.42 -7.54
CA ASP A 27 -5.84 7.14 -8.71
C ASP A 27 -5.07 6.25 -9.70
N ALA A 28 -3.76 6.48 -9.88
CA ALA A 28 -2.92 5.61 -10.71
C ALA A 28 -2.78 4.18 -10.13
N VAL A 29 -2.79 4.02 -8.81
CA VAL A 29 -2.78 2.70 -8.15
C VAL A 29 -4.13 2.01 -8.32
N GLU A 30 -5.24 2.72 -8.09
CA GLU A 30 -6.60 2.18 -8.27
C GLU A 30 -6.83 1.75 -9.74
N ASP A 31 -6.45 2.60 -10.69
CA ASP A 31 -6.57 2.33 -12.13
C ASP A 31 -5.70 1.15 -12.61
N SER A 32 -4.65 0.81 -11.88
CA SER A 32 -3.81 -0.33 -12.23
C SER A 32 -4.51 -1.68 -12.05
N GLY A 33 -5.56 -1.75 -11.22
CA GLY A 33 -6.24 -2.99 -10.86
C GLY A 33 -5.40 -3.97 -10.05
N LEU A 34 -4.16 -3.62 -9.68
CA LEU A 34 -3.26 -4.48 -8.94
C LEU A 34 -3.55 -4.46 -7.44
N PRO A 35 -3.43 -5.61 -6.74
CA PRO A 35 -3.50 -5.64 -5.28
C PRO A 35 -2.36 -4.81 -4.66
N MET A 36 -2.70 -4.00 -3.65
CA MET A 36 -1.73 -3.10 -2.99
C MET A 36 -1.76 -3.20 -1.47
N VAL A 37 -0.60 -3.24 -0.82
CA VAL A 37 -0.46 -3.12 0.64
C VAL A 37 0.24 -1.81 1.00
N GLU A 38 -0.38 -1.02 1.86
CA GLU A 38 0.17 0.24 2.35
C GLU A 38 1.13 0.00 3.54
N VAL A 39 2.31 0.63 3.52
CA VAL A 39 3.33 0.49 4.56
C VAL A 39 3.79 1.84 5.08
N HIS A 40 3.87 1.98 6.40
CA HIS A 40 4.48 3.13 7.07
C HIS A 40 5.51 2.69 8.10
N LEU A 41 6.71 3.26 8.00
CA LEU A 41 7.77 3.00 8.97
C LEU A 41 7.38 3.39 10.41
N SER A 42 6.66 4.50 10.56
CA SER A 42 6.15 5.02 11.84
C SER A 42 4.68 4.68 12.01
N ASN A 43 4.21 4.64 13.26
CA ASN A 43 2.78 4.59 13.54
C ASN A 43 2.18 5.96 13.21
N ILE A 44 1.50 6.08 12.07
CA ILE A 44 0.89 7.34 11.63
C ILE A 44 -0.27 7.78 12.52
N HIS A 45 -0.95 6.86 13.20
CA HIS A 45 -2.05 7.17 14.10
C HIS A 45 -1.58 7.80 15.43
N ALA A 46 -0.31 7.61 15.78
CA ALA A 46 0.31 8.28 16.94
C ALA A 46 0.83 9.69 16.63
N ARG A 47 0.70 10.16 15.39
CA ARG A 47 1.25 11.43 14.91
C ARG A 47 0.21 12.56 14.90
N GLU A 48 0.58 13.70 14.36
CA GLU A 48 -0.28 14.87 14.14
C GLU A 48 -1.51 14.49 13.30
N GLU A 49 -2.64 15.15 13.53
CA GLU A 49 -3.95 14.80 12.92
C GLU A 49 -3.87 14.68 11.39
N PHE A 50 -3.20 15.63 10.72
CA PHE A 50 -3.04 15.64 9.26
C PHE A 50 -2.23 14.45 8.72
N ARG A 51 -1.51 13.70 9.57
CA ARG A 51 -0.77 12.50 9.19
C ARG A 51 -1.52 11.20 9.49
N ARG A 52 -2.63 11.26 10.21
CA ARG A 52 -3.40 10.07 10.60
C ARG A 52 -4.29 9.55 9.48
N HIS A 53 -4.60 10.41 8.50
CA HIS A 53 -5.43 10.07 7.36
C HIS A 53 -4.57 9.82 6.13
N SER A 54 -4.83 8.72 5.44
CA SER A 54 -4.19 8.36 4.18
C SER A 54 -5.23 8.27 3.07
N CYS A 55 -4.98 8.95 1.95
CA CYS A 55 -5.79 8.79 0.75
C CYS A 55 -5.60 7.42 0.07
N PHE A 56 -4.59 6.64 0.49
CA PHE A 56 -4.27 5.33 -0.07
C PHE A 56 -4.97 4.18 0.67
N SER A 57 -5.30 4.35 1.96
CA SER A 57 -5.84 3.25 2.77
C SER A 57 -7.18 2.72 2.26
N SER A 58 -7.95 3.51 1.52
CA SER A 58 -9.23 3.08 0.93
C SER A 58 -9.08 2.19 -0.30
N VAL A 59 -7.90 2.15 -0.93
CA VAL A 59 -7.60 1.33 -2.12
C VAL A 59 -6.56 0.25 -1.84
N ALA A 60 -6.09 0.14 -0.59
CA ALA A 60 -5.17 -0.90 -0.16
C ALA A 60 -5.93 -2.12 0.37
N LEU A 61 -5.40 -3.32 0.11
CA LEU A 61 -5.82 -4.57 0.77
C LEU A 61 -5.64 -4.50 2.29
N GLY A 62 -4.59 -3.82 2.73
CA GLY A 62 -4.24 -3.69 4.13
C GLY A 62 -3.20 -2.62 4.38
N LEU A 63 -3.03 -2.26 5.66
CA LEU A 63 -2.12 -1.23 6.14
C LEU A 63 -1.21 -1.81 7.24
N VAL A 64 0.10 -1.65 7.06
CA VAL A 64 1.11 -1.97 8.08
C VAL A 64 1.83 -0.70 8.51
N ALA A 65 1.61 -0.26 9.76
CA ALA A 65 2.19 0.97 10.28
C ALA A 65 2.93 0.77 11.61
N GLY A 66 4.12 1.37 11.74
CA GLY A 66 4.84 1.43 13.03
C GLY A 66 5.87 0.33 13.27
N PHE A 67 6.06 -0.58 12.31
CA PHE A 67 6.97 -1.72 12.44
C PHE A 67 8.32 -1.51 11.74
N ARG A 68 8.66 -0.28 11.35
CA ARG A 68 9.90 0.05 10.63
C ARG A 68 10.05 -0.86 9.39
N TRP A 69 11.25 -1.34 9.11
CA TRP A 69 11.54 -2.20 7.97
C TRP A 69 10.78 -3.54 8.00
N ARG A 70 10.44 -4.05 9.20
CA ARG A 70 9.69 -5.30 9.34
C ARG A 70 8.28 -5.20 8.76
N GLY A 71 7.74 -3.99 8.65
CA GLY A 71 6.46 -3.77 7.99
C GLY A 71 6.46 -4.16 6.51
N TYR A 72 7.60 -4.02 5.82
CA TYR A 72 7.72 -4.46 4.43
C TYR A 72 7.73 -5.99 4.30
N VAL A 73 8.33 -6.70 5.27
CA VAL A 73 8.33 -8.17 5.28
C VAL A 73 6.90 -8.68 5.45
N ALA A 74 6.16 -8.16 6.44
CA ALA A 74 4.76 -8.52 6.65
C ALA A 74 3.90 -8.16 5.43
N ALA A 75 4.13 -6.99 4.82
CA ALA A 75 3.40 -6.59 3.62
C ALA A 75 3.67 -7.51 2.42
N LEU A 76 4.91 -7.98 2.25
CA LEU A 76 5.27 -8.95 1.22
C LEU A 76 4.57 -10.29 1.46
N GLU A 77 4.63 -10.82 2.67
CA GLU A 77 3.96 -12.09 3.03
C GLU A 77 2.45 -12.01 2.76
N MET A 78 1.77 -10.94 3.19
CA MET A 78 0.34 -10.76 2.95
C MET A 78 0.00 -10.61 1.47
N LEU A 79 0.80 -9.85 0.72
CA LEU A 79 0.55 -9.62 -0.70
C LEU A 79 0.72 -10.90 -1.51
N THR A 80 1.80 -11.66 -1.26
CA THR A 80 2.05 -12.94 -1.93
C THR A 80 0.97 -13.95 -1.61
N ALA A 81 0.58 -14.09 -0.33
CA ALA A 81 -0.51 -14.99 0.05
C ALA A 81 -1.83 -14.65 -0.66
N HIS A 82 -2.18 -13.36 -0.77
CA HIS A 82 -3.38 -12.92 -1.48
C HIS A 82 -3.34 -13.26 -2.98
N ILE A 83 -2.18 -13.06 -3.62
CA ILE A 83 -2.00 -13.38 -5.05
C ILE A 83 -2.16 -14.89 -5.29
N ASP A 84 -1.56 -15.71 -4.42
CA ASP A 84 -1.66 -17.18 -4.52
C ASP A 84 -3.12 -17.64 -4.32
N GLU A 85 -3.83 -17.11 -3.32
CA GLU A 85 -5.24 -17.43 -3.07
C GLU A 85 -6.15 -17.10 -4.26
N VAL A 86 -5.91 -15.97 -4.95
CA VAL A 86 -6.66 -15.56 -6.14
C VAL A 86 -6.31 -16.41 -7.35
N ALA A 87 -5.06 -16.88 -7.48
CA ALA A 87 -4.62 -17.72 -8.59
C ALA A 87 -5.16 -19.17 -8.49
N GLU A 88 -5.42 -19.64 -7.26
CA GLU A 88 -5.95 -20.98 -7.00
C GLU A 88 -7.48 -21.09 -7.08
N GLY A 89 -8.20 -19.96 -7.01
CA GLY A 89 -9.68 -19.89 -7.04
C GLY A 89 -10.28 -19.69 -8.42
#